data_AF-A0A0F3LAQ5-F1
#
_entry.id   AF-A0A0F3LAQ5-F1
#
_cell.length_a   1.000
_cell.length_b   1.000
_cell.length_c   1.000
_cell.angle_alpha   90.00
_cell.angle_beta   90.00
_cell.angle_gamma   90.00
#
_symmetry.space_group_name_H-M   'P 1'
#
loop_
_entity.id
_entity.type
_entity.pdbx_description
1 polymer ?
#
loop_
_entity_poly.entity_id
_entity_poly.type
_entity_poly.pdbx_seq_one_letter_code
_entity_poly.pdbx_strand_id
1 'polypeptide(L)'
;MTGIADFSILAPVPLEHLQSGGAIADATGFVAFGSRKWELFRKVDELRGGARVPVLIYPSHEDVPAKLSFVVSWLGWYAGCEESGNGKHSKGMVHRPPTTGQYAADNQGHWAVFWHVCDLHELPAGQRLPISAIQTIKGGWRKTAPPRGPELVATPSTVELSL
;
A
#
# COMPACT_ATOMS: atom_id res chain seq x y z
N MET A 1 23.80 -6.71 -3.73
CA MET A 1 22.91 -5.92 -4.61
C MET A 1 21.48 -6.22 -4.19
N THR A 2 20.77 -5.28 -3.57
CA THR A 2 19.38 -5.46 -3.17
C THR A 2 18.51 -5.30 -4.42
N GLY A 3 18.11 -6.43 -5.01
CA GLY A 3 17.20 -6.47 -6.16
C GLY A 3 15.78 -6.06 -5.81
N ILE A 4 14.89 -6.14 -6.80
CA ILE A 4 13.44 -6.01 -6.62
C ILE A 4 12.88 -7.40 -6.32
N ALA A 5 11.95 -7.49 -5.37
CA ALA A 5 11.26 -8.72 -5.05
C ALA A 5 10.38 -9.20 -6.21
N ASP A 6 10.28 -10.51 -6.39
CA ASP A 6 9.36 -11.15 -7.35
C ASP A 6 7.88 -11.04 -6.93
N PHE A 7 7.64 -10.51 -5.73
CA PHE A 7 6.33 -10.18 -5.20
C PHE A 7 6.19 -8.68 -4.90
N SER A 8 4.93 -8.24 -4.88
CA SER A 8 4.52 -6.87 -4.57
C SER A 8 3.38 -6.87 -3.55
N ILE A 9 3.14 -5.73 -2.92
CA ILE A 9 1.94 -5.47 -2.13
C ILE A 9 0.90 -4.81 -3.03
N LEU A 10 -0.31 -5.36 -3.11
CA LEU A 10 -1.46 -4.72 -3.72
C LEU A 10 -2.37 -4.17 -2.62
N ALA A 11 -2.66 -2.87 -2.61
CA ALA A 11 -3.48 -2.25 -1.57
C ALA A 11 -4.56 -1.30 -2.14
N PRO A 12 -5.78 -1.30 -1.57
CA PRO A 12 -6.70 -0.19 -1.68
C PRO A 12 -6.29 0.95 -0.74
N VAL A 13 -6.28 2.19 -1.24
CA VAL A 13 -6.15 3.39 -0.41
C VAL A 13 -7.09 4.48 -0.97
N PRO A 14 -7.82 5.23 -0.13
CA PRO A 14 -8.63 6.37 -0.58
C PRO A 14 -7.80 7.38 -1.39
N LEU A 15 -8.38 7.90 -2.48
CA LEU A 15 -7.67 8.82 -3.39
C LEU A 15 -7.11 10.05 -2.67
N GLU A 16 -7.90 10.63 -1.77
CA GLU A 16 -7.50 11.81 -1.01
C GLU A 16 -6.29 11.54 -0.09
N HIS A 17 -6.18 10.33 0.45
CA HIS A 17 -5.04 9.91 1.28
C HIS A 17 -3.80 9.69 0.41
N LEU A 18 -3.95 9.27 -0.83
CA LEU A 18 -2.82 9.15 -1.77
C LEU A 18 -2.31 10.51 -2.19
N GLN A 19 -3.21 11.41 -2.59
CA GLN A 19 -2.84 12.77 -3.02
C GLN A 19 -2.17 13.56 -1.89
N SER A 20 -2.75 13.54 -0.70
CA SER A 20 -2.16 14.22 0.47
C SER A 20 -0.98 13.46 1.06
N GLY A 21 -0.92 12.13 0.88
CA GLY A 21 0.17 11.28 1.33
C GLY A 21 1.44 11.40 0.50
N GLY A 22 1.34 11.63 -0.81
CA GLY A 22 2.49 11.89 -1.67
C GLY A 22 3.34 13.06 -1.17
N ALA A 23 2.68 14.17 -0.82
CA ALA A 23 3.35 15.34 -0.24
C ALA A 23 4.07 15.03 1.09
N ILE A 24 3.52 14.12 1.91
CA ILE A 24 4.16 13.67 3.16
C ILE A 24 5.39 12.80 2.86
N ALA A 25 5.27 11.88 1.90
CA ALA A 25 6.38 11.03 1.48
C ALA A 25 7.55 11.87 0.93
N ASP A 26 7.26 12.86 0.09
CA ASP A 26 8.27 13.77 -0.47
C ASP A 26 8.97 14.61 0.61
N ALA A 27 8.22 15.08 1.60
CA ALA A 27 8.75 15.97 2.65
C ALA A 27 9.49 15.22 3.76
N THR A 28 9.10 13.98 4.06
CA THR A 28 9.54 13.26 5.27
C THR A 28 10.22 11.92 5.00
N GLY A 29 10.28 11.50 3.72
CA GLY A 29 10.85 10.24 3.26
C GLY A 29 9.85 9.09 3.16
N PHE A 30 8.71 9.14 3.85
CA PHE A 30 7.64 8.14 3.71
C PHE A 30 6.29 8.66 4.22
N VAL A 31 5.22 8.01 3.76
CA VAL A 31 3.87 8.14 4.30
C VAL A 31 3.44 6.83 4.96
N ALA A 32 2.67 6.94 6.04
CA ALA A 32 2.17 5.84 6.85
C ALA A 32 0.66 5.66 6.66
N PHE A 33 0.25 4.45 6.27
CA PHE A 33 -1.15 4.06 6.14
C PHE A 33 -1.52 3.03 7.21
N GLY A 34 -2.74 3.12 7.75
CA GLY A 34 -3.24 2.16 8.73
C GLY A 34 -3.67 0.84 8.08
N SER A 35 -3.49 -0.28 8.78
CA SER A 35 -4.06 -1.57 8.39
C SER A 35 -4.36 -2.44 9.61
N ARG A 36 -5.27 -3.39 9.45
CA ARG A 36 -5.54 -4.46 10.42
C ARG A 36 -4.73 -5.74 10.16
N LYS A 37 -4.06 -5.84 9.01
CA LYS A 37 -3.35 -7.05 8.56
C LYS A 37 -1.88 -7.06 8.97
N TRP A 38 -1.60 -7.04 10.27
CA TRP A 38 -0.22 -7.01 10.77
C TRP A 38 0.59 -8.26 10.35
N GLU A 39 -0.06 -9.42 10.23
CA GLU A 39 0.57 -10.68 9.82
C GLU A 39 1.13 -10.62 8.41
N LEU A 40 0.45 -9.89 7.51
CA LEU A 40 0.91 -9.71 6.14
C LEU A 40 2.24 -8.96 6.11
N PHE A 41 2.38 -7.90 6.90
CA PHE A 41 3.61 -7.11 6.88
C PHE A 41 4.76 -7.83 7.55
N ARG A 42 4.54 -8.58 8.64
CA ARG A 42 5.56 -9.50 9.18
C ARG A 42 6.05 -10.49 8.12
N LYS A 43 5.11 -11.10 7.37
CA LYS A 43 5.46 -11.99 6.25
C LYS A 43 6.22 -11.28 5.13
N VAL A 44 5.85 -10.05 4.77
CA VAL A 44 6.61 -9.25 3.78
C VAL A 44 8.04 -9.02 4.25
N ASP A 45 8.22 -8.64 5.52
CA ASP A 45 9.53 -8.40 6.12
C ASP A 45 10.41 -9.64 6.15
N GLU A 46 9.84 -10.81 6.45
CA GLU A 46 10.52 -12.11 6.37
C GLU A 46 10.91 -12.48 4.94
N LEU A 47 9.98 -12.33 3.98
CA LEU A 47 10.19 -12.75 2.59
C LEU A 47 11.11 -11.83 1.81
N ARG A 48 11.11 -10.52 2.09
CA ARG A 48 11.83 -9.56 1.25
C ARG A 48 13.35 -9.73 1.34
N GLY A 49 13.89 -10.24 2.45
CA GLY A 49 15.32 -10.56 2.56
C GLY A 49 16.26 -9.39 2.18
N GLY A 50 15.83 -8.15 2.40
CA GLY A 50 16.52 -6.92 1.99
C GLY A 50 16.22 -6.41 0.57
N ALA A 51 15.50 -7.16 -0.26
CA ALA A 51 15.00 -6.70 -1.55
C ALA A 51 13.94 -5.60 -1.39
N ARG A 52 13.86 -4.72 -2.39
CA ARG A 52 12.80 -3.70 -2.47
C ARG A 52 11.50 -4.35 -2.89
N VAL A 53 10.42 -4.02 -2.19
CA VAL A 53 9.08 -4.57 -2.48
C VAL A 53 8.23 -3.44 -3.05
N PRO A 54 7.78 -3.54 -4.32
CA PRO A 54 6.86 -2.57 -4.89
C PRO A 54 5.51 -2.60 -4.18
N VAL A 55 4.91 -1.43 -4.05
CA VAL A 55 3.54 -1.25 -3.57
C VAL A 55 2.70 -0.73 -4.72
N LEU A 56 1.78 -1.57 -5.18
CA LEU A 56 0.80 -1.28 -6.20
C LEU A 56 -0.49 -0.82 -5.52
N ILE A 57 -0.94 0.39 -5.82
CA ILE A 57 -2.12 0.96 -5.17
C ILE A 57 -3.17 1.32 -6.22
N TYR A 58 -4.41 0.93 -5.93
CA TYR A 58 -5.58 1.45 -6.64
C TYR A 58 -6.39 2.35 -5.70
N PRO A 59 -6.89 3.50 -6.20
CA PRO A 59 -7.77 4.35 -5.43
C PRO A 59 -9.05 3.61 -5.04
N SER A 60 -9.36 3.55 -3.75
CA SER A 60 -10.60 2.98 -3.24
C SER A 60 -11.61 4.07 -2.82
N HIS A 61 -12.87 3.67 -2.69
CA HIS A 61 -13.95 4.50 -2.14
C HIS A 61 -14.72 3.66 -1.12
N GLU A 62 -15.04 4.22 0.05
CA GLU A 62 -15.69 3.48 1.15
C GLU A 62 -17.01 2.83 0.73
N ASP A 63 -17.78 3.48 -0.14
CA ASP A 63 -19.10 3.02 -0.56
C ASP A 63 -19.12 2.22 -1.87
N VAL A 64 -17.95 2.00 -2.49
CA VAL A 64 -17.88 1.28 -3.76
C VAL A 64 -17.22 -0.08 -3.53
N PRO A 65 -17.96 -1.20 -3.71
CA PRO A 65 -17.36 -2.52 -3.65
C PRO A 65 -16.18 -2.61 -4.60
N ALA A 66 -15.05 -3.09 -4.11
CA ALA A 66 -13.87 -3.29 -4.94
C ALA A 66 -14.20 -4.18 -6.16
N LYS A 67 -13.69 -3.83 -7.33
CA LYS A 67 -13.89 -4.58 -8.59
C LYS A 67 -12.55 -4.96 -9.20
N LEU A 68 -12.50 -6.11 -9.89
CA LEU A 68 -11.31 -6.54 -10.63
C LEU A 68 -10.94 -5.57 -11.77
N SER A 69 -11.90 -4.76 -12.22
CA SER A 69 -11.71 -3.70 -13.21
C SER A 69 -11.11 -2.42 -12.64
N PHE A 70 -10.93 -2.31 -11.32
CA PHE A 70 -10.25 -1.17 -10.74
C PHE A 70 -8.79 -1.17 -11.17
N VAL A 71 -8.25 0.04 -11.33
CA VAL A 71 -6.98 0.27 -11.97
C VAL A 71 -5.95 0.63 -10.92
N VAL A 72 -4.85 -0.10 -10.90
CA VAL A 72 -3.64 0.32 -10.21
C VAL A 72 -3.09 1.54 -10.94
N SER A 73 -3.09 2.67 -10.25
CA SER A 73 -2.66 3.95 -10.79
C SER A 73 -1.65 4.66 -9.91
N TRP A 74 -1.20 4.03 -8.82
CA TRP A 74 -0.21 4.56 -7.91
C TRP A 74 0.84 3.49 -7.60
N LEU A 75 2.08 3.94 -7.47
CA LEU A 75 3.23 3.11 -7.15
C LEU A 75 4.01 3.75 -6.00
N GLY A 76 4.60 2.91 -5.16
CA GLY A 76 5.63 3.31 -4.19
C GLY A 76 6.44 2.10 -3.76
N TRP A 77 7.30 2.29 -2.75
CA TRP A 77 8.14 1.24 -2.20
C TRP A 77 7.84 0.99 -0.73
N TYR A 78 7.73 -0.28 -0.35
CA TYR A 78 7.54 -0.65 1.04
C TYR A 78 8.80 -0.37 1.86
N ALA A 79 8.68 0.58 2.81
CA ALA A 79 9.77 1.00 3.67
C ALA A 79 9.80 0.26 5.02
N GLY A 80 8.75 -0.51 5.34
CA GLY A 80 8.61 -1.21 6.61
C GLY A 80 7.25 -0.97 7.24
N CYS A 81 7.09 -1.44 8.47
CA CYS A 81 5.89 -1.18 9.25
C CYS A 81 6.21 -1.05 10.73
N GLU A 82 5.31 -0.43 11.47
CA GLU A 82 5.31 -0.41 12.93
C GLU A 82 4.00 -0.93 13.48
N GLU A 83 4.08 -1.74 14.53
CA GLU A 83 2.91 -2.13 15.30
C GLU A 83 2.36 -0.93 16.06
N SER A 84 1.04 -0.88 16.11
CA SER A 84 0.31 0.27 16.58
C SER A 84 0.01 0.16 18.07
N GLY A 85 0.43 1.14 18.86
CA GLY A 85 0.04 1.29 20.26
C GLY A 85 -1.31 2.00 20.37
N ASN A 86 -2.36 1.31 20.81
CA ASN A 86 -3.73 1.84 20.91
C ASN A 86 -4.28 2.41 19.58
N GLY A 87 -3.91 1.78 18.46
CA GLY A 87 -4.42 2.19 17.14
C GLY A 87 -3.83 3.48 16.58
N LYS A 88 -2.67 3.92 17.08
CA LYS A 88 -1.98 5.15 16.69
C LYS A 88 -0.56 4.88 16.24
N HIS A 89 -0.13 5.67 15.26
CA HIS A 89 1.27 5.73 14.83
C HIS A 89 2.12 6.35 15.96
N SER A 90 3.34 5.84 16.16
CA SER A 90 4.26 6.26 17.23
C SER A 90 4.62 7.75 17.16
N LYS A 91 4.64 8.30 15.95
CA LYS A 91 4.84 9.73 15.64
C LYS A 91 3.55 10.54 15.44
N GLY A 92 2.40 10.00 15.83
CA GLY A 92 1.11 10.66 15.67
C GLY A 92 0.78 10.92 14.19
N MET A 93 0.44 12.17 13.84
CA MET A 93 0.01 12.54 12.50
C MET A 93 1.14 12.93 11.54
N VAL A 94 2.39 13.02 12.02
CA VAL A 94 3.53 13.57 11.25
C VAL A 94 3.73 12.87 9.90
N HIS A 95 3.61 11.54 9.87
CA HIS A 95 3.78 10.73 8.65
C HIS A 95 2.45 10.24 8.08
N ARG A 96 1.31 10.66 8.63
CA ARG A 96 0.00 10.21 8.16
C ARG A 96 -0.58 11.22 7.17
N PRO A 97 -1.38 10.78 6.17
CA PRO A 97 -2.10 11.73 5.33
C PRO A 97 -2.98 12.64 6.21
N PRO A 98 -2.89 13.98 6.08
CA PRO A 98 -3.64 14.91 6.92
C PRO A 98 -5.16 14.73 6.80
N THR A 99 -5.61 14.23 5.64
CA THR A 99 -7.02 13.89 5.37
C THR A 99 -7.56 12.82 6.32
N THR A 100 -6.74 11.88 6.79
CA THR A 100 -7.17 10.91 7.82
C THR A 100 -7.55 11.57 9.15
N GLY A 101 -7.06 12.78 9.44
CA GLY A 101 -7.45 13.54 10.63
C GLY A 101 -8.87 14.09 10.58
N GLN A 102 -9.49 14.13 9.39
CA GLN A 102 -10.85 14.65 9.19
C GLN A 102 -11.91 13.63 9.60
N TYR A 103 -11.58 12.33 9.55
CA TYR A 103 -12.50 11.25 9.85
C TYR A 103 -12.19 10.65 11.22
N ALA A 104 -13.16 10.71 12.13
CA ALA A 104 -13.01 10.12 13.46
C ALA A 104 -12.74 8.61 13.37
N ALA A 105 -13.37 7.91 12.42
CA ALA A 105 -13.21 6.46 12.22
C ALA A 105 -11.74 6.05 11.97
N ASP A 106 -10.99 6.82 11.20
CA ASP A 106 -9.58 6.58 10.92
C ASP A 106 -8.65 6.77 12.13
N ASN A 107 -9.17 7.31 13.23
CA ASN A 107 -8.42 7.59 14.45
C ASN A 107 -9.01 6.91 15.69
N GLN A 108 -10.04 6.07 15.53
CA GLN A 108 -10.76 5.39 16.62
C GLN A 108 -10.00 4.21 17.26
N GLY A 109 -8.74 4.00 16.89
CA GLY A 109 -7.89 3.03 17.58
C GLY A 109 -7.92 1.62 16.98
N HIS A 110 -8.46 1.43 15.78
CA HIS A 110 -8.65 0.10 15.18
C HIS A 110 -7.47 -0.44 14.35
N TRP A 111 -6.39 0.33 14.21
CA TRP A 111 -5.25 -0.07 13.39
C TRP A 111 -4.31 -0.97 14.19
N ALA A 112 -3.98 -2.14 13.64
CA ALA A 112 -3.01 -3.06 14.23
C ALA A 112 -1.58 -2.67 13.86
N VAL A 113 -1.41 -2.08 12.67
CA VAL A 113 -0.11 -1.73 12.11
C VAL A 113 -0.24 -0.45 11.28
N PHE A 114 0.84 0.32 11.23
CA PHE A 114 1.04 1.35 10.23
C PHE A 114 2.17 0.93 9.29
N TRP A 115 1.86 0.85 8.00
CA TRP A 115 2.82 0.45 6.97
C TRP A 115 3.30 1.67 6.19
N HIS A 116 4.58 1.68 5.88
CA HIS A 116 5.28 2.84 5.35
C HIS A 116 5.57 2.69 3.87
N VAL A 117 5.29 3.74 3.10
CA VAL A 117 5.52 3.81 1.66
C VAL A 117 6.39 5.02 1.35
N CYS A 118 7.52 4.82 0.68
CA CYS A 118 8.33 5.89 0.13
C CYS A 118 8.16 5.99 -1.40
N ASP A 119 8.60 7.12 -1.96
CA ASP A 119 8.50 7.46 -3.39
C ASP A 119 7.10 7.22 -3.96
N LEU A 120 6.05 7.62 -3.21
CA LEU A 120 4.67 7.43 -3.61
C LEU A 120 4.31 8.40 -4.74
N HIS A 121 3.97 7.88 -5.92
CA HIS A 121 3.60 8.69 -7.08
C HIS A 121 2.51 8.04 -7.92
N GLU A 122 1.83 8.86 -8.72
CA GLU A 122 0.84 8.40 -9.68
C GLU A 122 1.56 7.83 -10.93
N LEU A 123 1.11 6.67 -11.39
CA LEU A 123 1.64 6.03 -12.59
C LEU A 123 1.18 6.80 -13.85
N PRO A 124 2.06 6.97 -14.85
CA PRO A 124 1.67 7.42 -16.19
C PRO A 124 0.59 6.50 -16.78
N ALA A 125 -0.32 7.04 -17.60
CA ALA A 125 -1.45 6.29 -18.14
C ALA A 125 -1.05 4.98 -18.83
N GLY A 126 0.09 4.95 -19.54
CA GLY A 126 0.59 3.76 -20.22
C GLY A 126 1.12 2.63 -19.31
N GLN A 127 1.37 2.91 -18.03
CA GLN A 127 1.85 1.93 -17.05
C GLN A 127 0.76 1.45 -16.08
N ARG A 128 -0.45 2.02 -16.18
CA ARG A 128 -1.59 1.63 -15.35
C ARG A 128 -2.12 0.28 -15.81
N LEU A 129 -2.54 -0.55 -14.86
CA LEU A 129 -3.10 -1.86 -15.15
C LEU A 129 -4.32 -2.18 -14.28
N PRO A 130 -5.32 -2.89 -14.80
CA PRO A 130 -6.42 -3.36 -13.98
C PRO A 130 -5.95 -4.45 -13.02
N ILE A 131 -6.59 -4.56 -11.85
CA ILE A 131 -6.30 -5.60 -10.86
C ILE A 131 -6.40 -7.01 -11.48
N SER A 132 -7.32 -7.21 -12.42
CA SER A 132 -7.50 -8.49 -13.14
C SER A 132 -6.23 -8.98 -13.87
N ALA A 133 -5.38 -8.05 -14.33
CA ALA A 133 -4.14 -8.35 -15.04
C ALA A 133 -3.00 -8.80 -14.11
N ILE A 134 -3.11 -8.53 -12.80
CA ILE A 134 -2.09 -8.88 -11.82
C ILE A 134 -2.11 -10.39 -11.57
N GLN A 135 -0.93 -11.00 -11.55
CA GLN A 135 -0.78 -12.41 -11.23
C GLN A 135 -0.79 -12.65 -9.71
N THR A 136 -1.44 -13.73 -9.30
CA THR A 136 -1.51 -14.15 -7.89
C THR A 136 -0.30 -15.00 -7.51
N ILE A 137 0.09 -15.00 -6.24
CA ILE A 137 1.11 -15.90 -5.70
C ILE A 137 0.52 -16.87 -4.68
N LYS A 138 1.24 -17.95 -4.37
CA LYS A 138 0.84 -18.90 -3.34
C LYS A 138 0.75 -18.20 -1.98
N GLY A 139 -0.42 -18.28 -1.35
CA GLY A 139 -0.65 -17.66 -0.03
C GLY A 139 -0.71 -16.12 -0.07
N GLY A 140 -0.95 -15.53 -1.25
CA GLY A 140 -1.34 -14.14 -1.42
C GLY A 140 -2.81 -14.01 -1.85
N TRP A 141 -3.12 -12.95 -2.56
CA TRP A 141 -4.45 -12.65 -3.08
C TRP A 141 -5.00 -13.75 -4.01
N ARG A 142 -6.33 -13.95 -4.03
CA ARG A 142 -7.04 -14.88 -4.93
C ARG A 142 -7.97 -14.11 -5.88
N LYS A 143 -7.97 -14.44 -7.18
CA LYS A 143 -8.75 -13.75 -8.24
C LYS A 143 -10.29 -13.84 -8.10
N THR A 144 -10.81 -14.40 -7.02
CA THR A 144 -12.26 -14.55 -6.80
C THR A 144 -12.90 -13.30 -6.19
N ALA A 145 -12.13 -12.42 -5.55
CA ALA A 145 -12.62 -11.15 -5.02
C ALA A 145 -11.45 -10.17 -4.90
N PRO A 146 -11.53 -8.93 -5.39
CA PRO A 146 -10.46 -7.94 -5.23
C PRO A 146 -10.16 -7.65 -3.75
N PRO A 147 -8.92 -7.26 -3.42
CA PRO A 147 -8.54 -7.03 -2.04
C PRO A 147 -9.42 -5.96 -1.37
N ARG A 148 -9.67 -6.09 -0.07
CA ARG A 148 -10.29 -5.05 0.77
C ARG A 148 -9.30 -4.40 1.74
N GLY A 149 -8.03 -4.76 1.58
CA GLY A 149 -6.88 -4.28 2.34
C GLY A 149 -5.63 -4.86 1.67
N PRO A 150 -4.43 -4.54 2.16
CA PRO A 150 -3.17 -5.00 1.57
C PRO A 150 -3.15 -6.51 1.36
N GLU A 151 -2.61 -6.97 0.24
CA GLU A 151 -2.43 -8.38 -0.11
C GLU A 151 -1.13 -8.59 -0.89
N LEU A 152 -0.57 -9.80 -0.83
CA LEU A 152 0.58 -10.18 -1.64
C LEU A 152 0.16 -10.61 -3.05
N VAL A 153 0.89 -10.12 -4.06
CA VAL A 153 0.73 -10.46 -5.47
C VAL A 153 2.10 -10.65 -6.14
N ALA A 154 2.14 -11.15 -7.38
CA ALA A 154 3.38 -11.19 -8.14
C ALA A 154 3.73 -9.79 -8.65
N THR A 155 5.02 -9.47 -8.72
CA THR A 155 5.48 -8.20 -9.30
C THR A 155 5.17 -8.18 -10.81
N PRO A 156 4.36 -7.24 -11.31
CA PRO A 156 4.02 -7.16 -12.73
C PRO A 156 5.23 -6.73 -13.56
N SER A 157 5.50 -7.44 -14.66
CA SER A 157 6.54 -7.07 -15.62
C SER A 157 6.20 -5.82 -16.45
N THR A 158 4.94 -5.39 -16.43
CA THR A 158 4.43 -4.25 -17.22
C THR A 158 4.60 -2.91 -16.54
N VAL A 159 4.95 -2.89 -15.25
CA VAL A 159 5.26 -1.66 -14.51
C VAL A 159 6.76 -1.45 -14.59
N GLU A 160 7.17 -0.32 -15.16
CA GLU A 160 8.58 0.07 -15.13
C GLU A 160 8.94 0.48 -13.71
N LEU A 161 9.76 -0.33 -13.06
CA LEU A 161 10.23 -0.10 -11.71
C LEU A 161 11.59 0.56 -11.77
N SER A 162 11.62 1.89 -11.64
CA SER A 162 12.85 2.66 -11.54
C SER A 162 13.62 2.24 -10.28
N LEU A 163 14.86 1.81 -10.45
CA LEU A 163 15.78 1.52 -9.35
C LEU A 163 16.28 2.81 -8.69
#